data_AF-F2DMM6-F1
#
_entry.id   AF-F2DMM6-F1
#
_cell.length_a   1.000
_cell.length_b   1.000
_cell.length_c   1.000
_cell.angle_alpha   90.00
_cell.angle_beta   90.00
_cell.angle_gamma   90.00
#
_symmetry.space_group_name_H-M   'P 1'
#
loop_
_entity.id
_entity.type
_entity.pdbx_description
1 polymer ?
#
loop_
_entity_poly.entity_id
_entity_poly.type
_entity_poly.pdbx_seq_one_letter_code
_entity_poly.pdbx_strand_id
1 'polypeptide(L)'
;MLEVSSEDNYVGGEFRGKKRKAAVTAGKLQAVGSGILNKNAHGEFLRAENHMLRLQLVRKTKELEAEQIWRLELELHFMKKENDFLKRQLEEFKAENEFYKKTAKPQKTRRLCRFCKEYADHDYRNCPQRRASACSEEDDGSN
;
A
#
# COMPACT_ATOMS: atom_id res chain seq x y z
N MET A 1 1.64 26.36 -2.22
CA MET A 1 0.38 27.09 -1.95
C MET A 1 0.54 28.45 -2.60
N LEU A 2 -0.01 28.61 -3.81
CA LEU A 2 -0.04 29.89 -4.53
C LEU A 2 -1.48 30.05 -5.01
N GLU A 3 -2.28 30.74 -4.22
CA GLU A 3 -3.56 31.28 -4.65
C GLU A 3 -3.29 32.71 -5.11
N VAL A 4 -3.49 32.97 -6.40
CA VAL A 4 -3.55 34.32 -6.95
C VAL A 4 -5.02 34.68 -7.04
N SER A 5 -5.50 35.51 -6.10
CA SER A 5 -6.74 36.24 -6.26
C SER A 5 -6.46 37.45 -7.16
N SER A 6 -7.26 37.63 -8.21
CA SER A 6 -7.18 38.80 -9.08
C SER A 6 -8.55 39.48 -9.13
N GLU A 7 -8.67 40.43 -8.21
CA GLU A 7 -9.21 41.79 -8.36
C GLU A 7 -10.52 42.01 -9.15
N ASP A 8 -11.56 42.31 -8.37
CA ASP A 8 -12.66 43.19 -8.74
C ASP A 8 -12.16 44.58 -9.15
N ASN A 9 -12.58 45.07 -10.32
CA ASN A 9 -12.55 46.49 -10.66
C ASN A 9 -13.71 46.84 -11.60
N TYR A 10 -14.89 47.04 -11.03
CA TYR A 10 -16.05 47.60 -11.73
C TYR A 10 -15.93 49.13 -11.77
N VAL A 11 -15.50 49.67 -12.92
CA VAL A 11 -15.49 51.13 -13.16
C VAL A 11 -16.75 51.51 -13.92
N GLY A 12 -17.63 52.23 -13.24
CA GLY A 12 -18.86 52.79 -13.78
C GLY A 12 -18.59 53.79 -14.90
N GLY A 13 -19.25 53.57 -16.04
CA GLY A 13 -19.28 54.48 -17.20
C GLY A 13 -20.67 55.09 -17.38
N GLU A 14 -20.72 56.42 -17.36
CA GLU A 14 -21.89 57.28 -17.34
C GLU A 14 -22.85 57.10 -18.53
N PHE A 15 -24.15 57.08 -18.23
CA PHE A 15 -25.23 57.17 -19.22
C PHE A 15 -25.30 58.57 -19.82
N ARG A 16 -24.82 58.77 -21.05
CA ARG A 16 -25.19 59.94 -21.89
C ARG A 16 -26.29 59.55 -22.89
N GLY A 17 -27.49 60.04 -22.60
CA GLY A 17 -28.69 59.82 -23.40
C GLY A 17 -28.59 60.37 -24.83
N LYS A 18 -28.79 59.49 -25.82
CA LYS A 18 -29.20 59.87 -27.18
C LYS A 18 -30.67 59.55 -27.36
N LYS A 19 -31.52 60.58 -27.44
CA LYS A 19 -32.93 60.48 -27.86
C LYS A 19 -32.99 59.87 -29.25
N ARG A 20 -33.68 58.73 -29.42
CA ARG A 20 -34.00 58.15 -30.73
C ARG A 20 -35.45 58.48 -31.08
N LYS A 21 -35.65 59.15 -32.22
CA LYS A 21 -36.97 59.34 -32.85
C LYS A 21 -37.49 57.96 -33.30
N ALA A 22 -38.72 57.62 -32.95
CA ALA A 22 -39.36 56.39 -33.41
C ALA A 22 -39.83 56.57 -34.86
N ALA A 23 -39.16 55.89 -35.79
CA ALA A 23 -39.72 55.64 -37.12
C ALA A 23 -40.45 54.30 -37.06
N VAL A 24 -41.79 54.34 -37.10
CA VAL A 24 -42.63 53.16 -37.31
C VAL A 24 -42.34 52.65 -38.72
N THR A 25 -41.68 51.49 -38.81
CA THR A 25 -41.55 50.74 -40.05
C THR A 25 -42.59 49.62 -40.06
N ALA A 26 -43.31 49.56 -41.17
CA ALA A 26 -44.42 48.65 -41.40
C ALA A 26 -43.99 47.18 -41.50
N GLY A 27 -44.85 46.30 -41.00
CA GLY A 27 -45.02 44.92 -41.47
C GLY A 27 -43.80 44.00 -41.44
N LYS A 28 -43.56 43.33 -40.32
CA LYS A 28 -42.64 42.19 -40.26
C LYS A 28 -43.28 40.98 -40.96
N LEU A 29 -43.00 40.82 -42.25
CA LEU A 29 -43.24 39.56 -42.95
C LEU A 29 -42.38 38.45 -42.32
N GLN A 30 -42.97 37.26 -42.25
CA GLN A 30 -42.52 36.10 -41.50
C GLN A 30 -41.06 35.70 -41.78
N ALA A 31 -40.20 35.74 -40.75
CA ALA A 31 -38.92 35.04 -40.70
C ALA A 31 -39.01 33.76 -39.84
N VAL A 32 -40.20 33.14 -39.79
CA VAL A 32 -40.47 31.97 -38.93
C VAL A 32 -39.72 30.73 -39.45
N GLY A 33 -39.54 30.59 -40.77
CA GLY A 33 -38.83 29.44 -41.36
C GLY A 33 -37.32 29.41 -41.07
N SER A 34 -36.62 30.53 -41.21
CA SER A 34 -35.16 30.60 -41.09
C SER A 34 -34.66 30.37 -39.66
N GLY A 35 -35.41 30.84 -38.66
CA GLY A 35 -35.09 30.62 -37.24
C GLY A 35 -35.32 29.18 -36.78
N ILE A 36 -36.24 28.45 -37.40
CA ILE A 36 -36.53 27.04 -37.09
C ILE A 36 -35.51 26.12 -37.75
N LEU A 37 -35.18 26.35 -39.03
CA LEU A 37 -34.15 25.58 -39.75
C LEU A 37 -32.77 25.68 -39.08
N ASN A 38 -32.39 26.87 -38.62
CA ASN A 38 -31.12 27.09 -37.92
C ASN A 38 -31.05 26.36 -36.56
N LYS A 39 -32.15 26.37 -35.79
CA LYS A 39 -32.25 25.60 -34.53
C LYS A 39 -32.21 24.10 -34.76
N ASN A 40 -32.82 23.60 -35.82
CA ASN A 40 -32.80 22.18 -36.17
C ASN A 40 -31.40 21.71 -36.58
N ALA A 41 -30.70 22.49 -37.42
CA ALA A 41 -29.31 22.24 -37.81
C ALA A 41 -28.36 22.28 -36.61
N HIS A 42 -28.56 23.25 -35.70
CA HIS A 42 -27.80 23.31 -34.45
C HIS A 42 -28.07 22.10 -33.54
N GLY A 43 -29.33 21.66 -33.44
CA GLY A 43 -29.68 20.44 -32.70
C GLY A 43 -29.07 19.17 -33.30
N GLU A 44 -28.94 19.08 -34.62
CA GLU A 44 -28.24 17.98 -35.31
C GLU A 44 -26.74 17.98 -34.99
N PHE A 45 -26.11 19.15 -35.04
CA PHE A 45 -24.70 19.31 -34.66
C PHE A 45 -24.44 18.84 -33.22
N LEU A 46 -25.25 19.29 -32.27
CA LEU A 46 -25.12 18.89 -30.86
C LEU A 46 -25.34 17.38 -30.66
N ARG A 47 -26.25 16.75 -31.43
CA ARG A 47 -26.43 15.29 -31.38
C ARG A 47 -25.21 14.55 -31.89
N ALA A 48 -24.63 15.00 -33.01
CA ALA A 48 -23.42 14.41 -33.57
C ALA A 48 -22.22 14.56 -32.62
N GLU A 49 -22.04 15.74 -32.03
CA GLU A 49 -21.01 16.00 -31.02
C GLU A 49 -21.20 15.13 -29.79
N ASN A 50 -22.42 15.02 -29.26
CA ASN A 50 -22.71 14.15 -28.11
C ASN A 50 -22.42 12.68 -28.42
N HIS A 51 -22.77 12.22 -29.63
CA HIS A 51 -22.44 10.86 -30.06
C HIS A 51 -20.93 10.62 -30.11
N MET A 52 -20.18 11.55 -30.69
CA MET A 52 -18.71 11.49 -30.73
C MET A 52 -18.09 11.48 -29.32
N LEU A 53 -18.57 12.34 -28.41
CA LEU A 53 -18.10 12.39 -27.02
C LEU A 53 -18.38 11.08 -26.29
N ARG A 54 -19.54 10.44 -26.50
CA ARG A 54 -19.83 9.11 -25.93
C ARG A 54 -18.85 8.05 -26.45
N LEU A 55 -18.53 8.06 -27.74
CA LEU A 55 -17.54 7.14 -28.31
C LEU A 55 -16.14 7.37 -27.74
N GLN A 56 -15.73 8.63 -27.60
CA GLN A 56 -14.45 8.98 -26.97
C GLN A 56 -14.39 8.51 -25.52
N LEU A 57 -15.47 8.72 -24.76
CA LEU A 57 -15.58 8.27 -23.37
C LEU A 57 -15.40 6.77 -23.28
N VAL A 58 -16.11 5.98 -24.08
CA VAL A 58 -15.98 4.51 -24.10
C VAL A 58 -14.55 4.07 -24.42
N ARG A 59 -13.88 4.71 -25.38
CA ARG A 59 -12.48 4.41 -25.71
C ARG A 59 -11.55 4.70 -24.53
N LYS A 60 -11.69 5.88 -23.92
CA LYS A 60 -10.87 6.30 -22.78
C LYS A 60 -11.09 5.43 -21.55
N THR A 61 -12.33 4.99 -21.29
CA THR A 61 -12.61 4.05 -20.21
C THR A 61 -11.89 2.73 -20.43
N LYS A 62 -11.93 2.16 -21.64
CA LYS A 62 -11.21 0.91 -21.96
C LYS A 62 -9.69 1.04 -21.87
N GLU A 63 -9.14 2.17 -22.32
CA GLU A 63 -7.71 2.45 -22.18
C GLU A 63 -7.31 2.47 -20.69
N LEU A 64 -8.08 3.17 -19.86
CA LEU A 64 -7.81 3.23 -18.42
C LEU A 64 -7.96 1.87 -17.73
N GLU A 65 -8.98 1.09 -18.08
CA GLU A 65 -9.17 -0.28 -17.58
C GLU A 65 -7.96 -1.17 -17.94
N ALA A 66 -7.49 -1.11 -19.18
CA ALA A 66 -6.33 -1.87 -19.63
C ALA A 66 -5.04 -1.47 -18.88
N GLU A 67 -4.82 -0.18 -18.66
CA GLU A 67 -3.68 0.32 -17.87
C GLU A 67 -3.74 -0.14 -16.40
N GLN A 68 -4.94 -0.16 -15.80
CA GLN A 68 -5.14 -0.67 -14.44
C GLN A 68 -4.87 -2.17 -14.35
N ILE A 69 -5.40 -2.96 -15.29
CA ILE A 69 -5.14 -4.40 -15.36
C ILE A 69 -3.64 -4.65 -15.48
N TRP A 70 -2.96 -3.98 -16.40
CA TRP A 70 -1.52 -4.14 -16.61
C TRP A 70 -0.70 -3.80 -15.35
N ARG A 71 -1.07 -2.73 -14.64
CA ARG A 71 -0.44 -2.36 -13.37
C ARG A 71 -0.59 -3.45 -12.31
N LEU A 72 -1.81 -3.96 -12.15
CA LEU A 72 -2.11 -5.01 -11.16
C LEU A 72 -1.42 -6.33 -11.51
N GLU A 73 -1.33 -6.70 -12.79
CA GLU A 73 -0.59 -7.87 -13.25
C GLU A 73 0.91 -7.76 -12.94
N LEU A 74 1.48 -6.58 -13.13
CA LEU A 74 2.89 -6.32 -12.81
C LEU A 74 3.14 -6.42 -11.29
N GLU A 75 2.29 -5.80 -10.49
CA GLU A 75 2.35 -5.87 -9.02
C GLU A 75 2.23 -7.32 -8.54
N LEU A 76 1.25 -8.07 -9.05
CA LEU A 76 1.05 -9.48 -8.74
C LEU A 76 2.29 -10.32 -9.08
N HIS A 77 2.95 -10.05 -10.21
CA HIS A 77 4.17 -10.74 -10.60
C HIS A 77 5.33 -10.49 -9.62
N PHE A 78 5.49 -9.25 -9.14
CA PHE A 78 6.51 -8.94 -8.13
C PHE A 78 6.18 -9.59 -6.78
N MET A 79 4.93 -9.47 -6.32
CA MET A 79 4.47 -10.09 -5.07
C MET A 79 4.65 -11.61 -5.11
N LYS A 80 4.39 -12.25 -6.25
CA LYS A 80 4.59 -13.70 -6.42
C LYS A 80 6.06 -14.08 -6.26
N LYS A 81 6.98 -13.33 -6.88
CA LYS A 81 8.42 -13.54 -6.73
C LYS A 81 8.89 -13.40 -5.28
N GLU A 82 8.40 -12.37 -4.59
CA GLU A 82 8.68 -12.17 -3.17
C GLU A 82 8.14 -13.32 -2.32
N ASN A 83 6.91 -13.78 -2.59
CA ASN A 83 6.32 -14.92 -1.88
C ASN A 83 7.12 -16.21 -2.09
N ASP A 84 7.57 -16.47 -3.31
CA ASP A 84 8.40 -17.64 -3.63
C ASP A 84 9.81 -17.54 -3.01
N PHE A 85 10.33 -16.33 -2.82
CA PHE A 85 11.57 -16.10 -2.06
C PHE A 85 11.36 -16.38 -0.57
N LEU A 86 10.31 -15.82 0.04
CA LEU A 86 10.00 -16.02 1.46
C LEU A 86 9.70 -17.49 1.78
N LYS A 87 9.00 -18.20 0.90
CA LYS A 87 8.77 -19.66 1.06
C LYS A 87 10.07 -20.45 1.11
N ARG A 88 11.06 -20.10 0.27
CA ARG A 88 12.38 -20.75 0.29
C ARG A 88 13.12 -20.49 1.60
N GLN A 89 13.15 -19.24 2.06
CA GLN A 89 13.76 -18.91 3.36
C GLN A 89 13.06 -19.63 4.51
N LEU A 90 11.73 -19.72 4.48
CA LEU A 90 10.96 -20.41 5.50
C LEU A 90 11.28 -21.92 5.53
N GLU A 91 11.47 -22.55 4.38
CA GLU A 91 11.86 -23.96 4.30
C GLU A 91 13.30 -24.18 4.79
N GLU A 92 14.21 -23.26 4.47
CA GLU A 92 15.58 -23.28 4.97
C GLU A 92 15.63 -23.17 6.50
N PHE A 93 14.91 -22.21 7.09
CA PHE A 93 14.83 -22.08 8.55
C PHE A 93 14.15 -23.26 9.21
N LYS A 94 13.19 -23.93 8.55
CA LYS A 94 12.61 -25.18 9.07
C LYS A 94 13.63 -26.30 9.09
N ALA A 95 14.38 -26.48 8.00
CA ALA A 95 15.43 -27.49 7.92
C ALA A 95 16.53 -27.24 8.96
N GLU A 96 16.95 -25.98 9.13
CA GLU A 96 17.91 -25.59 10.15
C GLU A 96 17.39 -25.87 11.57
N ASN A 97 16.14 -25.53 11.87
CA ASN A 97 15.51 -25.86 13.15
C ASN A 97 15.45 -27.37 13.40
N GLU A 98 15.15 -28.16 12.37
CA GLU A 98 15.14 -29.62 12.50
C GLU A 98 16.55 -30.17 12.75
N PHE A 99 17.56 -29.62 12.08
CA PHE A 99 18.96 -29.95 12.32
C PHE A 99 19.36 -29.65 13.77
N TYR A 100 19.03 -28.47 14.30
CA TYR A 100 19.30 -28.15 15.71
C TYR A 100 18.54 -29.06 16.67
N LYS A 101 17.29 -29.42 16.39
CA LYS A 101 16.55 -30.40 17.22
C LYS A 101 17.24 -31.76 17.27
N LYS A 102 17.80 -32.23 16.16
CA LYS A 102 18.49 -33.53 16.06
C LYS A 102 19.88 -33.51 16.71
N THR A 103 20.59 -32.39 16.61
CA THR A 103 21.99 -32.26 17.05
C THR A 103 22.13 -31.65 18.44
N ALA A 104 21.09 -31.00 18.97
CA ALA A 104 21.08 -30.47 20.31
C ALA A 104 21.27 -31.60 21.32
N LYS A 105 22.28 -31.45 22.18
CA LYS A 105 22.44 -32.34 23.33
C LYS A 105 21.20 -32.17 24.21
N PRO A 106 20.51 -33.25 24.59
CA PRO A 106 19.40 -33.15 25.53
C PRO A 106 19.89 -32.44 26.79
N GLN A 107 19.07 -31.51 27.31
CA GLN A 107 19.39 -30.89 28.59
C GLN A 107 19.54 -31.99 29.63
N LYS A 108 20.71 -32.05 30.28
CA LYS A 108 20.93 -32.96 31.38
C LYS A 108 19.99 -32.56 32.51
N THR A 109 19.13 -33.47 32.93
CA THR A 109 18.29 -33.26 34.10
C THR A 109 19.20 -33.25 35.32
N ARG A 110 19.22 -32.12 36.03
CA ARG A 110 19.87 -32.02 37.34
C ARG A 110 19.26 -33.06 38.28
N ARG A 111 20.12 -33.69 39.09
CA ARG A 111 19.74 -34.71 40.06
C ARG A 111 20.30 -34.35 41.43
N LEU A 112 19.59 -34.74 42.48
CA LEU A 112 20.04 -34.50 43.85
C LEU A 112 21.30 -35.33 44.15
N CYS A 113 22.42 -34.65 44.41
CA CYS A 113 23.63 -35.29 44.89
C CYS A 113 23.46 -35.68 46.37
N ARG A 114 23.65 -36.96 46.70
CA ARG A 114 23.50 -37.42 48.10
C ARG A 114 24.58 -36.89 49.05
N PHE A 115 25.72 -36.40 48.53
CA PHE A 115 26.83 -35.87 49.32
C PHE A 115 26.61 -34.39 49.64
N CYS A 116 26.67 -33.52 48.63
CA CYS A 116 26.53 -32.07 48.80
C CYS A 116 25.08 -31.58 48.96
N LYS A 117 24.09 -32.48 48.80
CA LYS A 117 22.65 -32.18 48.91
C LYS A 117 22.11 -31.15 47.90
N GLU A 118 22.85 -30.87 46.83
CA GLU A 118 22.42 -29.97 45.77
C GLU A 118 21.91 -30.72 44.53
N TYR A 119 20.97 -30.10 43.81
CA TYR A 119 20.57 -30.55 42.48
C TYR A 119 21.60 -30.09 41.44
N ALA A 120 22.37 -31.05 40.93
CA ALA A 120 23.49 -30.80 40.03
C ALA A 120 23.62 -31.88 38.94
N ASP A 121 24.56 -31.69 38.01
CA ASP A 121 24.79 -32.62 36.89
C ASP A 121 25.66 -33.83 37.25
N HIS A 122 26.25 -33.83 38.44
CA HIS A 122 27.04 -34.94 38.98
C HIS A 122 26.20 -35.82 39.92
N ASP A 123 26.68 -37.03 40.22
CA ASP A 123 26.08 -37.91 41.23
C ASP A 123 26.96 -37.96 42.49
N TYR A 124 26.56 -38.76 43.48
CA TYR A 124 27.33 -38.97 44.70
C TYR A 124 28.78 -39.42 44.42
N ARG A 125 28.99 -40.31 43.43
CA ARG A 125 30.32 -40.87 43.11
C ARG A 125 31.22 -39.83 42.45
N ASN A 126 30.63 -38.95 41.65
CA ASN A 126 31.32 -37.89 40.93
C ASN A 126 31.22 -36.52 41.62
N CYS A 127 30.84 -36.49 42.90
CA CYS A 127 30.74 -35.24 43.63
C CYS A 127 32.13 -34.57 43.78
N PRO A 128 32.33 -33.35 43.28
CA PRO A 128 33.61 -32.64 43.37
C PRO A 128 34.05 -32.46 44.82
N GLN A 129 33.13 -32.08 45.70
CA GLN A 129 33.40 -31.90 47.13
C GLN A 129 33.83 -33.23 47.79
N ARG A 130 33.17 -34.34 47.46
CA ARG A 130 33.54 -35.67 47.98
C ARG A 130 34.93 -36.10 47.51
N ARG A 131 35.25 -35.86 46.24
CA ARG A 131 36.58 -36.17 45.68
C ARG A 131 37.66 -35.30 46.32
N ALA A 132 37.39 -34.02 46.54
CA ALA A 132 38.31 -33.12 47.23
C ALA A 132 38.56 -33.57 48.69
N SER A 133 37.51 -33.92 49.44
CA SER A 133 37.64 -34.43 50.82
C SER A 133 38.41 -35.75 50.92
N ALA A 134 38.31 -36.62 49.91
CA ALA A 134 39.06 -37.88 49.87
C ALA A 134 40.53 -37.70 49.44
N CYS A 135 40.90 -36.55 48.88
CA CYS A 135 42.27 -36.21 48.52
C CYS A 135 42.95 -35.30 49.56
N SER A 136 42.24 -34.84 50.59
CA SER A 136 42.79 -34.00 51.66
C SER A 136 43.22 -34.79 52.90
N GLU A 137 43.09 -36.12 52.91
CA GLU A 137 43.68 -36.96 53.96
C GLU A 137 45.13 -37.26 53.62
N GLU A 138 46.04 -36.30 53.82
CA GLU A 138 47.44 -36.47 54.26
C GLU A 138 48.01 -35.07 54.55
N ASP A 139 47.96 -34.64 55.82
CA ASP A 139 49.09 -34.08 56.56
C ASP A 139 48.60 -33.63 57.94
N ASP A 140 48.49 -34.58 58.87
CA ASP A 140 48.50 -34.26 60.30
C ASP A 140 49.09 -35.45 61.05
N GLY A 141 50.40 -35.53 60.98
CA GLY A 141 51.16 -36.60 61.61
C GLY A 141 52.63 -36.23 61.78
N SER A 142 52.94 -35.32 62.70
CA SER A 142 53.84 -35.61 63.83
C SER A 142 54.11 -34.40 64.72
N ASN A 143 54.00 -34.69 66.00
CA ASN A 143 54.36 -33.99 67.23
C ASN A 143 55.76 -33.36 67.26
#